data_AF-A0A4V2ZU96-F1
#
_entry.id   AF-A0A4V2ZU96-F1
#
_cell.length_a   1.000
_cell.length_b   1.000
_cell.length_c   1.000
_cell.angle_alpha   90.00
_cell.angle_beta   90.00
_cell.angle_gamma   90.00
#
_symmetry.space_group_name_H-M   'P 1'
#
loop_
_entity.id
_entity.type
_entity.pdbx_description
1 polymer ?
#
loop_
_entity_poly.entity_id
_entity_poly.type
_entity_poly.pdbx_seq_one_letter_code
_entity_poly.pdbx_strand_id
1 'polypeptide(L)'
;MEHPVYRWCYFERRKLFMKTLWMFICILLIALITAMFAAINTSPVLVHFVVVDTELPLIVIILGSTLLGGLIVGLIGMIKQFKLKRINKQLERQINELKKERAASAPVYSASVASHIEAPSDHPVSNQTAPH
;
A
#
# COMPACT_ATOMS: atom_id res chain seq x y z
N MET A 1 32.22 0.34 3.84
CA MET A 1 31.07 1.27 3.77
C MET A 1 29.98 0.57 2.97
N GLU A 2 29.10 -0.18 3.64
CA GLU A 2 28.05 -0.94 2.97
C GLU A 2 26.77 -0.12 2.89
N HIS A 3 26.25 0.03 1.67
CA HIS A 3 25.10 0.89 1.39
C HIS A 3 23.79 0.19 1.81
N PRO A 4 22.94 0.79 2.67
CA PRO A 4 21.73 0.14 3.22
C PRO A 4 20.61 -0.11 2.19
N VAL A 5 20.81 0.22 0.91
CA VAL A 5 19.76 0.35 -0.09
C VAL A 5 19.28 -1.01 -0.63
N TYR A 6 20.16 -2.02 -0.69
CA TYR A 6 19.81 -3.35 -1.24
C TYR A 6 19.05 -4.24 -0.25
N ARG A 7 19.17 -3.99 1.07
CA ARG A 7 18.46 -4.76 2.10
C ARG A 7 16.94 -4.53 2.08
N TRP A 8 16.53 -3.32 1.70
CA TRP A 8 15.13 -2.93 1.60
C TRP A 8 14.41 -3.60 0.42
N CYS A 9 15.05 -3.69 -0.74
CA CYS A 9 14.45 -4.28 -1.94
C CYS A 9 14.25 -5.81 -1.82
N TYR A 10 15.14 -6.48 -1.07
CA TYR A 10 15.06 -7.93 -0.85
C TYR A 10 13.96 -8.32 0.15
N PHE A 11 13.76 -7.53 1.21
CA PHE A 11 12.75 -7.81 2.23
C PHE A 11 11.33 -7.70 1.67
N GLU A 12 11.06 -6.68 0.85
CA GLU A 12 9.74 -6.48 0.25
C GLU A 12 9.38 -7.58 -0.76
N ARG A 13 10.35 -8.03 -1.56
CA ARG A 13 10.15 -9.11 -2.54
C ARG A 13 9.90 -10.47 -1.87
N ARG A 14 10.58 -10.75 -0.76
CA ARG A 14 10.38 -11.99 0.03
C ARG A 14 9.01 -11.99 0.73
N LYS A 15 8.55 -10.84 1.21
CA LYS A 15 7.22 -10.66 1.82
C LYS A 15 6.09 -10.85 0.82
N LEU A 16 6.24 -10.37 -0.42
CA LEU A 16 5.28 -10.61 -1.49
C LEU A 16 5.26 -12.07 -1.94
N PHE A 17 6.42 -12.71 -2.08
CA PHE A 17 6.51 -14.11 -2.49
C PHE A 17 5.83 -15.05 -1.47
N MET A 18 6.06 -14.81 -0.17
CA MET A 18 5.36 -15.58 0.88
C MET A 18 3.84 -15.33 0.84
N LYS A 19 3.35 -14.08 0.75
CA LYS A 19 1.90 -13.81 0.72
C LYS A 19 1.19 -14.49 -0.45
N THR A 20 1.78 -14.43 -1.64
CA THR A 20 1.19 -15.01 -2.84
C THR A 20 1.25 -16.55 -2.81
N LEU A 21 2.38 -17.15 -2.38
CA LEU A 21 2.45 -18.60 -2.22
C LEU A 21 1.47 -19.12 -1.16
N TRP A 22 1.37 -18.43 -0.02
CA TRP A 22 0.42 -18.80 1.03
C TRP A 22 -1.03 -18.71 0.53
N MET A 23 -1.37 -17.69 -0.26
CA MET A 23 -2.69 -17.59 -0.90
C MET A 23 -2.96 -18.76 -1.86
N PHE A 24 -1.98 -19.14 -2.69
CA PHE A 24 -2.11 -20.30 -3.58
C PHE A 24 -2.29 -21.61 -2.82
N ILE A 25 -1.54 -21.81 -1.72
CA ILE A 25 -1.70 -22.98 -0.85
C ILE A 25 -3.13 -23.02 -0.26
N CYS A 26 -3.65 -21.89 0.23
CA CYS A 26 -5.01 -21.85 0.79
C CYS A 26 -6.08 -22.13 -0.26
N ILE A 27 -5.97 -21.56 -1.46
CA ILE A 27 -6.92 -21.79 -2.55
C ILE A 27 -6.88 -23.26 -2.98
N LEU A 28 -5.69 -23.84 -3.12
CA LEU A 28 -5.54 -25.23 -3.52
C LEU A 28 -6.15 -26.18 -2.49
N LEU A 29 -5.96 -25.91 -1.20
CA LEU A 29 -6.57 -26.69 -0.12
C LEU A 29 -8.10 -26.62 -0.16
N ILE A 30 -8.67 -25.42 -0.30
CA ILE A 30 -10.12 -25.22 -0.40
C ILE A 30 -10.68 -25.92 -1.65
N ALA A 31 -9.99 -25.82 -2.78
CA ALA A 31 -10.38 -26.50 -4.02
C ALA A 31 -10.37 -28.02 -3.85
N LEU A 32 -9.38 -28.59 -3.18
CA LEU A 32 -9.30 -30.03 -2.89
C LEU A 32 -10.45 -30.49 -2.01
N ILE A 33 -10.75 -29.76 -0.94
CA ILE A 33 -11.90 -30.05 -0.05
C ILE A 33 -13.20 -29.97 -0.84
N THR A 34 -13.36 -28.94 -1.65
CA THR A 34 -14.53 -28.74 -2.51
C THR A 34 -14.71 -29.89 -3.51
N ALA A 35 -13.61 -30.35 -4.13
CA ALA A 35 -13.62 -31.49 -5.05
C ALA A 35 -13.98 -32.80 -4.34
N MET A 36 -13.51 -33.02 -3.11
CA MET A 36 -13.86 -34.20 -2.32
C MET A 36 -15.35 -34.18 -1.94
N PHE A 37 -15.88 -33.03 -1.52
CA PHE A 37 -17.31 -32.84 -1.29
C PHE A 37 -18.14 -33.09 -2.54
N ALA A 38 -17.67 -32.65 -3.71
CA ALA A 38 -18.31 -32.88 -5.00
C ALA A 38 -18.38 -34.37 -5.34
N ALA A 39 -17.28 -35.10 -5.16
CA ALA A 39 -17.22 -36.53 -5.45
C ALA A 39 -18.17 -37.34 -4.55
N ILE A 40 -18.23 -37.00 -3.26
CA ILE A 40 -19.08 -37.69 -2.27
C ILE A 40 -20.56 -37.33 -2.45
N ASN A 41 -20.88 -36.07 -2.78
CA ASN A 41 -22.25 -35.58 -2.91
C ASN A 41 -22.64 -35.44 -4.40
N THR A 42 -22.34 -36.48 -5.19
CA THR A 42 -22.81 -36.63 -6.58
C THR A 42 -24.30 -37.01 -6.65
N SER A 43 -24.97 -37.20 -5.51
CA SER A 43 -26.40 -37.43 -5.46
C SER A 43 -27.16 -36.28 -6.12
N PRO A 44 -28.02 -36.56 -7.11
CA PRO A 44 -28.85 -35.54 -7.72
C PRO A 44 -29.80 -34.97 -6.68
N VAL A 45 -29.73 -33.66 -6.44
CA VAL A 45 -30.73 -32.95 -5.65
C VAL A 45 -31.71 -32.34 -6.63
N LEU A 46 -32.99 -32.69 -6.48
CA LEU A 46 -34.07 -32.09 -7.25
C LEU A 46 -34.13 -30.59 -6.93
N VAL A 47 -33.74 -29.77 -7.90
CA VAL A 47 -33.92 -28.32 -7.84
C VAL A 47 -34.96 -27.92 -8.88
N HIS A 48 -36.06 -27.36 -8.37
CA HIS A 48 -37.05 -26.69 -9.20
C HIS A 48 -36.46 -25.35 -9.66
N PHE A 49 -35.78 -25.35 -10.82
CA PHE A 49 -35.55 -24.08 -11.49
C PHE A 49 -36.90 -23.56 -11.99
N VAL A 50 -37.08 -22.24 -12.00
CA VAL A 50 -38.34 -21.55 -12.36
C VAL A 50 -38.93 -21.98 -13.73
N VAL A 51 -38.15 -22.69 -14.55
CA VAL A 51 -38.51 -23.08 -15.93
C VAL A 51 -38.28 -24.58 -16.24
N VAL A 52 -37.45 -25.31 -15.48
CA VAL A 52 -37.09 -26.72 -15.78
C VAL A 52 -36.73 -27.48 -14.50
N ASP A 53 -37.23 -28.69 -14.31
CA ASP A 53 -36.73 -29.61 -13.29
C ASP A 53 -35.44 -30.26 -13.79
N THR A 54 -34.30 -29.91 -13.18
CA THR A 54 -33.00 -30.49 -13.55
C THR A 54 -32.33 -31.09 -12.32
N GLU A 55 -31.98 -32.37 -12.43
CA GLU A 55 -31.22 -33.10 -11.42
C GLU A 55 -29.75 -32.71 -11.49
N LEU A 56 -29.40 -31.60 -10.83
CA LEU A 56 -28.01 -31.15 -10.73
C LEU A 56 -27.43 -31.58 -9.37
N PRO A 57 -26.17 -32.06 -9.34
CA PRO A 57 -25.44 -32.23 -8.10
C PRO A 57 -25.32 -30.91 -7.35
N LEU A 58 -25.42 -30.95 -6.01
CA LEU A 58 -25.40 -29.76 -5.14
C LEU A 58 -24.16 -28.87 -5.36
N ILE A 59 -23.04 -29.45 -5.79
CA ILE A 59 -21.80 -28.72 -6.07
C ILE A 59 -21.93 -27.71 -7.21
N VAL A 60 -22.73 -27.99 -8.26
CA VAL A 60 -22.89 -27.08 -9.40
C VAL A 60 -23.47 -25.75 -8.93
N ILE A 61 -24.37 -25.81 -7.95
CA ILE A 61 -25.01 -24.66 -7.32
C ILE A 61 -23.99 -23.87 -6.49
N ILE A 62 -23.22 -24.55 -5.64
CA ILE A 62 -22.21 -23.91 -4.77
C ILE A 62 -21.09 -23.27 -5.60
N LEU A 63 -20.60 -23.96 -6.63
CA LEU A 63 -19.59 -23.41 -7.53
C LEU A 63 -20.13 -22.21 -8.30
N GLY A 64 -21.36 -22.30 -8.82
CA GLY A 64 -22.02 -21.19 -9.50
C GLY A 64 -22.16 -19.97 -8.60
N SER A 65 -22.66 -20.14 -7.37
CA SER A 65 -22.83 -19.05 -6.42
C SER A 65 -21.50 -18.46 -5.95
N THR A 66 -20.50 -19.30 -5.70
CA THR A 66 -19.18 -18.86 -5.23
C THR A 66 -18.44 -18.11 -6.34
N LEU A 67 -18.54 -18.58 -7.58
CA LEU A 67 -17.97 -17.89 -8.74
C LEU A 67 -18.64 -16.53 -8.94
N LEU A 68 -19.97 -16.46 -8.87
CA LEU A 68 -20.71 -15.22 -9.02
C LEU A 68 -20.42 -14.24 -7.88
N GLY A 69 -20.40 -14.71 -6.63
CA GLY A 69 -20.02 -13.91 -5.47
C GLY A 69 -18.59 -13.40 -5.56
N GLY A 70 -17.65 -14.26 -5.98
CA GLY A 70 -16.25 -13.90 -6.21
C GLY A 70 -16.09 -12.86 -7.31
N LEU A 71 -16.87 -12.95 -8.40
CA LEU A 71 -16.89 -11.97 -9.47
C LEU A 71 -17.35 -10.60 -8.97
N ILE A 72 -18.46 -10.54 -8.22
CA ILE A 72 -18.98 -9.29 -7.65
C ILE A 72 -17.96 -8.64 -6.73
N VAL A 73 -17.40 -9.40 -5.78
CA VAL A 73 -16.37 -8.91 -4.85
C VAL A 73 -15.13 -8.45 -5.60
N GLY A 74 -14.71 -9.20 -6.64
CA GLY A 74 -13.58 -8.87 -7.50
C GLY A 74 -13.78 -7.55 -8.24
N LEU A 75 -14.95 -7.33 -8.82
CA LEU A 75 -15.30 -6.08 -9.51
C LEU A 75 -15.32 -4.88 -8.55
N ILE A 76 -15.92 -5.02 -7.37
CA ILE A 76 -15.93 -3.96 -6.34
C ILE A 76 -14.49 -3.65 -5.89
N GLY A 77 -13.69 -4.68 -5.65
CA GLY A 77 -12.29 -4.55 -5.28
C GLY A 77 -11.48 -3.82 -6.35
N MET A 78 -11.71 -4.15 -7.63
CA MET A 78 -11.06 -3.53 -8.77
C MET A 78 -11.39 -2.03 -8.88
N ILE A 79 -12.66 -1.65 -8.74
CA ILE A 79 -13.09 -0.24 -8.75
C ILE A 79 -12.40 0.53 -7.60
N LYS A 80 -12.39 -0.03 -6.39
CA LYS A 80 -11.71 0.57 -5.24
C LYS A 80 -10.22 0.76 -5.53
N GLN A 81 -9.54 -0.25 -6.05
CA GLN A 81 -8.12 -0.18 -6.41
C GLN A 81 -7.85 0.92 -7.44
N PHE A 82 -8.69 1.07 -8.45
CA PHE A 82 -8.53 2.16 -9.43
C PHE A 82 -8.71 3.54 -8.81
N LYS A 83 -9.71 3.73 -7.94
CA LYS A 83 -9.93 5.00 -7.23
C LYS A 83 -8.73 5.33 -6.34
N LEU A 84 -8.24 4.36 -5.57
CA LEU A 84 -7.07 4.53 -4.71
C LEU A 84 -5.84 4.92 -5.52
N LYS A 85 -5.59 4.27 -6.66
CA LYS A 85 -4.48 4.62 -7.56
C LYS A 85 -4.58 6.06 -8.08
N ARG A 86 -5.78 6.53 -8.43
CA ARG A 86 -5.99 7.92 -8.89
C ARG A 86 -5.71 8.94 -7.79
N ILE A 87 -6.25 8.70 -6.59
CA ILE A 87 -6.03 9.57 -5.42
C ILE A 87 -4.54 9.62 -5.09
N ASN A 88 -3.85 8.48 -5.10
CA ASN A 88 -2.42 8.44 -4.79
C ASN A 88 -1.60 9.31 -5.76
N LYS A 89 -1.87 9.22 -7.07
CA LYS A 89 -1.24 10.09 -8.07
C LYS A 89 -1.54 11.58 -7.85
N GLN A 90 -2.74 11.93 -7.39
CA GLN A 90 -3.10 13.32 -7.07
C GLN A 90 -2.34 13.82 -5.85
N LEU A 91 -2.27 13.02 -4.79
CA LEU A 91 -1.52 13.33 -3.57
C LEU A 91 -0.02 13.48 -3.87
N GLU A 92 0.56 12.58 -4.68
CA GLU A 92 1.97 12.68 -5.12
C GLU A 92 2.25 13.98 -5.88
N ARG A 93 1.32 14.44 -6.74
CA ARG A 93 1.45 15.72 -7.45
C ARG A 93 1.41 16.91 -6.50
N GLN A 94 0.47 16.95 -5.56
CA GLN A 94 0.37 18.02 -4.57
C GLN A 94 1.64 18.10 -3.71
N ILE A 95 2.19 16.96 -3.30
CA ILE A 95 3.46 16.91 -2.55
C ILE A 95 4.61 17.50 -3.38
N ASN A 96 4.68 17.17 -4.67
CA ASN A 96 5.73 17.69 -5.55
C ASN A 96 5.58 19.20 -5.82
N GLU A 97 4.36 19.69 -6.00
CA GLU A 97 4.08 21.11 -6.17
C GLU A 97 4.44 21.91 -4.91
N LEU A 98 3.99 21.46 -3.74
CA LEU A 98 4.33 22.08 -2.45
C LEU A 98 5.84 22.05 -2.17
N LYS A 99 6.54 20.96 -2.52
CA LYS A 99 8.00 20.90 -2.44
C LYS A 99 8.68 21.91 -3.38
N LYS A 100 8.17 22.06 -4.60
CA LYS A 100 8.71 23.00 -5.59
C LYS A 100 8.48 24.45 -5.16
N GLU A 101 7.32 24.76 -4.60
CA GLU A 101 6.99 26.07 -4.06
C GLU A 101 7.85 26.42 -2.84
N ARG A 102 8.04 25.48 -1.90
CA ARG A 102 8.98 25.63 -0.77
C ARG A 102 10.44 25.80 -1.22
N ALA A 103 10.86 25.13 -2.29
CA ALA A 103 12.19 25.30 -2.87
C ALA A 103 12.35 26.64 -3.59
N ALA A 104 11.29 27.16 -4.20
CA ALA A 104 11.27 28.47 -4.86
C ALA A 104 11.16 29.65 -3.89
N SER A 105 10.57 29.44 -2.70
CA SER A 105 10.42 30.46 -1.64
C SER A 105 11.53 30.42 -0.57
N ALA A 106 12.50 29.52 -0.70
CA ALA A 106 13.76 29.58 0.04
C ALA A 106 14.80 30.38 -0.76
N PRO A 107 14.72 31.71 -0.73
CA PRO A 107 15.70 32.47 0.08
C PRO A 107 15.11 33.80 0.60
N VAL A 108 14.54 33.83 1.81
CA VAL A 108 14.21 35.13 2.46
C VAL A 108 14.53 35.17 3.97
N TYR A 109 14.50 34.03 4.69
CA TYR A 109 14.71 34.06 6.15
C TYR A 109 16.18 34.08 6.61
N SER A 110 17.14 33.60 5.80
CA SER A 110 18.56 33.57 6.20
C SER A 110 19.30 34.90 5.98
N ALA A 111 18.78 35.79 5.11
CA ALA A 111 19.44 37.06 4.81
C ALA A 111 19.07 38.18 5.80
N SER A 112 17.84 38.20 6.33
CA SER A 112 17.39 39.27 7.25
C SER A 112 18.00 39.15 8.66
N VAL A 113 18.32 37.94 9.13
CA VAL A 113 18.91 37.73 10.46
C VAL A 113 20.40 38.10 10.50
N ALA A 114 21.10 37.99 9.37
CA ALA A 114 22.52 38.32 9.29
C ALA A 114 22.82 39.82 9.30
N SER A 115 21.83 40.68 9.04
CA SER A 115 22.01 42.15 9.03
C SER A 115 21.84 42.82 10.40
N HIS A 116 21.44 42.08 11.45
CA HIS A 116 21.23 42.63 12.80
C HIS A 116 22.27 42.19 13.83
N ILE A 117 23.31 41.48 13.42
CA ILE A 117 24.48 41.21 14.24
C ILE A 117 25.63 42.06 13.69
N GLU A 118 25.56 43.35 14.01
CA GLU A 118 26.69 44.27 13.92
C GLU A 118 27.86 43.65 14.67
N ALA A 119 29.01 43.60 14.01
CA ALA A 119 30.25 43.09 14.54
C ALA A 119 30.62 43.75 15.88
N PRO A 120 31.04 42.98 16.91
CA PRO A 120 31.82 43.54 17.99
C PRO A 120 33.14 44.04 17.41
N SER A 121 33.22 45.35 17.21
CA SER A 121 34.42 46.10 16.89
C SER A 121 35.52 45.80 17.90
N ASP A 122 36.65 45.28 17.41
CA ASP A 122 37.92 45.25 18.11
C ASP A 122 38.32 46.69 18.49
N HIS A 123 38.15 47.04 19.77
CA HIS A 123 38.87 48.15 20.38
C HIS A 123 39.90 47.58 21.36
N PRO A 124 41.19 47.94 21.23
CA PRO A 124 42.22 47.51 22.16
C PRO A 124 42.12 48.40 23.40
N VAL A 125 41.68 47.85 24.53
CA VAL A 125 41.79 48.55 25.81
C VAL A 125 43.09 48.12 26.47
N SER A 126 44.07 49.03 26.37
CA SER A 126 45.32 48.96 27.10
C SER A 126 45.16 49.50 28.53
N ASN A 127 45.87 48.82 29.44
CA ASN A 127 46.64 49.37 30.56
C ASN A 127 46.08 49.39 32.01
N GLN A 128 46.88 48.76 32.90
CA GLN A 128 47.26 49.06 34.29
C GLN A 128 46.14 49.30 35.34
N THR A 129 46.11 48.67 36.51
CA THR A 129 47.07 48.86 37.63
C THR A 129 46.70 47.91 38.80
N ALA A 130 47.66 47.15 39.34
CA ALA A 130 47.66 46.67 40.75
C ALA A 130 48.29 47.77 41.64
N PRO A 131 48.21 47.83 42.99
CA PRO A 131 47.91 46.78 43.96
C PRO A 131 47.06 47.20 45.19
N HIS A 132 46.66 46.23 46.03
CA HIS A 132 46.98 46.12 47.47
C HIS A 132 46.20 44.96 48.10
#